data_AF-A0A420YWA6-F1
#
_entry.id   AF-A0A420YWA6-F1
#
_cell.length_a   1.000
_cell.length_b   1.000
_cell.length_c   1.000
_cell.angle_alpha   90.00
_cell.angle_beta   90.00
_cell.angle_gamma   90.00
#
_symmetry.space_group_name_H-M   'P 1'
#
loop_
_entity.id
_entity.type
_entity.pdbx_description
1 polymer ?
#
loop_
_entity_poly.entity_id
_entity_poly.type
_entity_poly.pdbx_seq_one_letter_code
_entity_poly.pdbx_strand_id
1 'polypeptide(L)'
;LNYMGVRYDKHFTLNTNDPAKGFFFDGLYNTIDPRAYNLFSIPGDFDDNDYTKYPSWREHYKKTDRNLFKTKDKKEEDKIVLHGAFTWNAPTPGSWGEVGGLNEFQDWPYAHPGLKLRFRNSTNARIFFAAWESYFLIAEAAERGWSVPMGAKEAYEQGIKLNFESQGLQKYAAAYIQSESYNNVGTSVKWDHTTAAPSTKMMTMVNGYTGTHEQYEYHYPVASKTLYGKNLNDHLSKIITQKYLANMPWLPLEAWNDQRRLGLPFFETPAVEQAITTMPSLNKSNYEEQKIAFFPQRLKFPSNFEQSSPRGYAEAVKLLGGPDAVSTPIWWAKH
;
A
#
# COMPACT_ATOMS: atom_id res chain seq x y z
N LEU A 1 -17.72 -0.85 10.47
CA LEU A 1 -17.47 -1.14 11.90
C LEU A 1 -16.36 -0.24 12.42
N ASN A 2 -16.35 0.09 13.72
CA ASN A 2 -15.32 0.90 14.37
C ASN A 2 -14.37 0.02 15.19
N TYR A 3 -13.76 -1.00 14.57
CA TYR A 3 -12.83 -1.93 15.24
C TYR A 3 -11.50 -1.92 14.48
N MET A 4 -10.39 -1.78 15.22
CA MET A 4 -9.05 -1.64 14.67
C MET A 4 -8.30 -2.98 14.57
N GLY A 5 -8.67 -3.98 15.36
CA GLY A 5 -7.94 -5.24 15.49
C GLY A 5 -7.27 -5.38 16.85
N VAL A 6 -6.26 -6.26 16.90
CA VAL A 6 -5.50 -6.59 18.10
C VAL A 6 -4.18 -5.84 18.10
N ARG A 7 -3.90 -5.09 19.17
CA ARG A 7 -2.69 -4.28 19.30
C ARG A 7 -1.55 -5.09 19.91
N TYR A 8 -0.42 -5.14 19.22
CA TYR A 8 0.81 -5.81 19.63
C TYR A 8 2.01 -4.86 19.52
N ASP A 9 1.98 -3.77 20.27
CA ASP A 9 2.94 -2.66 20.18
C ASP A 9 4.39 -2.97 20.61
N LYS A 10 4.66 -4.17 21.13
CA LYS A 10 6.02 -4.69 21.37
C LYS A 10 6.50 -5.65 20.27
N HIS A 11 5.67 -5.98 19.29
CA HIS A 11 5.98 -6.93 18.21
C HIS A 11 5.70 -6.38 16.81
N PHE A 12 4.90 -5.33 16.70
CA PHE A 12 4.62 -4.60 15.47
C PHE A 12 5.27 -3.23 15.54
N THR A 13 5.90 -2.80 14.45
CA THR A 13 6.58 -1.51 14.41
C THR A 13 5.61 -0.35 14.65
N LEU A 14 6.10 0.67 15.35
CA LEU A 14 5.42 1.96 15.53
C LEU A 14 6.16 3.09 14.79
N ASN A 15 7.37 2.81 14.29
CA ASN A 15 8.26 3.76 13.64
C ASN A 15 8.00 3.86 12.13
N THR A 16 6.75 4.17 11.79
CA THR A 16 6.23 4.47 10.44
C THR A 16 5.06 5.44 10.59
N ASN A 17 4.68 6.14 9.51
CA ASN A 17 3.45 6.92 9.48
C ASN A 17 2.22 6.14 8.99
N ASP A 18 2.30 4.81 8.87
CA ASP A 18 1.15 3.95 8.64
C ASP A 18 0.08 4.16 9.73
N PRO A 19 -1.14 4.61 9.38
CA PRO A 19 -2.24 4.76 10.33
C PRO A 19 -2.61 3.48 11.09
N ALA A 20 -2.25 2.31 10.54
CA ALA A 20 -2.52 1.00 11.12
C ALA A 20 -1.36 0.38 11.91
N LYS A 21 -0.25 1.11 12.10
CA LYS A 21 0.94 0.61 12.80
C LYS A 21 0.63 0.04 14.18
N GLY A 22 1.33 -1.04 14.54
CA GLY A 22 1.14 -1.70 15.84
C GLY A 22 -0.02 -2.70 15.92
N PHE A 23 -0.80 -2.88 14.85
CA PHE A 23 -1.97 -3.75 14.85
C PHE A 23 -1.82 -5.01 14.00
N PHE A 24 -2.44 -6.07 14.48
CA PHE A 24 -2.80 -7.27 13.74
C PHE A 24 -4.32 -7.27 13.52
N PHE A 25 -4.74 -7.42 12.27
CA PHE A 25 -6.15 -7.57 11.92
C PHE A 25 -6.55 -9.03 12.06
N ASP A 26 -7.34 -9.34 13.07
CA ASP A 26 -7.78 -10.68 13.49
C ASP A 26 -8.99 -11.20 12.72
N GLY A 27 -9.26 -10.65 11.53
CA GLY A 27 -10.34 -11.09 10.66
C GLY A 27 -10.37 -10.38 9.32
N LEU A 28 -11.41 -10.68 8.56
CA LEU A 28 -11.72 -9.99 7.30
C LEU A 28 -12.47 -8.70 7.56
N TYR A 29 -12.14 -7.66 6.80
CA TYR A 29 -12.87 -6.41 6.80
C TYR A 29 -14.30 -6.61 6.29
N ASN A 30 -15.27 -6.13 7.07
CA ASN A 30 -16.68 -6.11 6.68
C ASN A 30 -16.94 -5.14 5.51
N THR A 31 -16.05 -4.16 5.30
CA THR A 31 -16.12 -3.17 4.24
C THR A 31 -14.72 -2.98 3.68
N ILE A 32 -14.53 -3.28 2.40
CA ILE A 32 -13.26 -3.20 1.69
C ILE A 32 -13.54 -2.85 0.22
N ASP A 33 -12.52 -2.39 -0.50
CA ASP A 33 -12.59 -2.37 -1.96
C ASP A 33 -12.84 -3.78 -2.50
N PRO A 34 -13.92 -4.04 -3.26
CA PRO A 34 -14.25 -5.39 -3.72
C PRO A 34 -13.17 -5.98 -4.64
N ARG A 35 -12.33 -5.15 -5.28
CA ARG A 35 -11.19 -5.63 -6.07
C ARG A 35 -10.17 -6.32 -5.18
N ALA A 36 -10.02 -5.94 -3.91
CA ALA A 36 -9.08 -6.58 -3.00
C ALA A 36 -9.38 -8.08 -2.84
N TYR A 37 -10.63 -8.45 -2.51
CA TYR A 37 -11.03 -9.87 -2.40
C TYR A 37 -11.14 -10.58 -3.75
N ASN A 38 -11.22 -9.85 -4.86
CA ASN A 38 -11.12 -10.42 -6.19
C ASN A 38 -9.67 -10.69 -6.62
N LEU A 39 -8.72 -9.84 -6.24
CA LEU A 39 -7.33 -9.91 -6.71
C LEU A 39 -6.44 -10.80 -5.85
N PHE A 40 -6.74 -10.88 -4.54
CA PHE A 40 -5.91 -11.58 -3.57
C PHE A 40 -6.66 -12.78 -2.97
N SER A 41 -5.96 -13.89 -2.81
CA SER A 41 -6.38 -15.05 -2.03
C SER A 41 -6.37 -14.70 -0.55
N ILE A 42 -7.38 -15.20 0.19
CA ILE A 42 -7.44 -15.08 1.64
C ILE A 42 -6.62 -16.22 2.27
N PRO A 43 -5.65 -15.95 3.16
CA PRO A 43 -4.90 -17.00 3.85
C PRO A 43 -5.84 -18.02 4.52
N GLY A 44 -5.57 -19.31 4.37
CA GLY A 44 -6.39 -20.37 4.95
C GLY A 44 -7.62 -20.78 4.13
N ASP A 45 -8.01 -20.01 3.11
CA ASP A 45 -9.10 -20.36 2.19
C ASP A 45 -8.62 -21.34 1.11
N PHE A 46 -8.33 -22.58 1.50
CA PHE A 46 -7.77 -23.61 0.61
C PHE A 46 -8.79 -24.20 -0.37
N ASP A 47 -10.07 -23.91 -0.15
CA ASP A 47 -11.21 -24.32 -0.97
C ASP A 47 -11.39 -23.39 -2.19
N ASP A 48 -10.84 -22.16 -2.17
CA ASP A 48 -10.75 -21.32 -3.37
C ASP A 48 -9.83 -21.99 -4.40
N ASN A 49 -10.39 -22.34 -5.56
CA ASN A 49 -9.65 -22.92 -6.69
C ASN A 49 -8.53 -21.99 -7.20
N ASP A 50 -8.64 -20.69 -6.92
CA ASP A 50 -7.68 -19.66 -7.29
C ASP A 50 -6.71 -19.33 -6.13
N TYR A 51 -6.72 -20.11 -5.05
CA TYR A 51 -5.76 -19.97 -3.95
C TYR A 51 -4.35 -20.36 -4.39
N THR A 52 -3.36 -19.49 -4.11
CA THR A 52 -1.98 -19.79 -4.48
C THR A 52 -1.30 -20.74 -3.49
N LYS A 53 -1.06 -21.97 -3.95
CA LYS A 53 -0.36 -23.02 -3.18
C LYS A 53 1.17 -23.03 -3.38
N TYR A 54 1.73 -22.12 -4.18
CA TYR A 54 3.15 -22.15 -4.54
C TYR A 54 4.08 -21.47 -3.53
N PRO A 55 5.28 -22.03 -3.27
CA PRO A 55 5.78 -23.34 -3.74
C PRO A 55 5.07 -24.51 -3.05
N SER A 56 4.40 -25.37 -3.84
CA SER A 56 3.50 -26.40 -3.33
C SER A 56 4.23 -27.52 -2.58
N TRP A 57 5.47 -27.81 -2.96
CA TRP A 57 6.28 -28.89 -2.38
C TRP A 57 6.76 -28.62 -0.94
N ARG A 58 6.69 -27.37 -0.46
CA ARG A 58 7.07 -27.02 0.93
C ARG A 58 5.88 -27.02 1.88
N GLU A 59 4.66 -27.02 1.35
CA GLU A 59 3.42 -26.91 2.11
C GLU A 59 3.33 -25.72 3.08
N HIS A 60 4.18 -24.70 2.91
CA HIS A 60 4.17 -23.51 3.77
C HIS A 60 2.85 -22.73 3.69
N TYR A 61 2.14 -22.84 2.56
CA TYR A 61 0.81 -22.28 2.38
C TYR A 61 -0.21 -22.79 3.42
N LYS A 62 0.01 -23.96 4.03
CA LYS A 62 -0.82 -24.50 5.11
C LYS A 62 -0.51 -23.89 6.49
N LYS A 63 0.63 -23.21 6.63
CA LYS A 63 1.11 -22.67 7.91
C LYS A 63 0.71 -21.21 8.03
N THR A 64 -0.56 -20.95 8.33
CA THR A 64 -1.06 -19.57 8.52
C THR A 64 -0.77 -19.01 9.91
N ASP A 65 -0.53 -19.89 10.88
CA ASP A 65 -0.32 -19.49 12.27
C ASP A 65 1.14 -19.20 12.54
N ARG A 66 1.42 -18.06 13.20
CA ARG A 66 2.77 -17.57 13.49
C ARG A 66 2.89 -17.07 14.91
N ASN A 67 4.10 -17.11 15.45
CA ASN A 67 4.33 -16.78 16.86
C ASN A 67 4.87 -15.36 17.03
N LEU A 68 4.47 -14.72 18.12
CA LEU A 68 5.15 -13.59 18.71
C LEU A 68 5.90 -14.06 19.96
N PHE A 69 7.17 -13.75 20.06
CA PHE A 69 8.01 -14.15 21.18
C PHE A 69 8.39 -12.96 22.04
N LYS A 70 8.36 -13.13 23.36
CA LYS A 70 8.77 -12.09 24.30
C LYS A 70 10.27 -11.77 24.24
N THR A 71 11.12 -12.75 23.91
CA THR A 71 12.58 -12.60 23.82
C THR A 71 13.15 -13.36 22.61
N LYS A 72 14.40 -13.04 22.25
CA LYS A 72 15.11 -13.64 21.10
C LYS A 72 15.44 -15.12 21.28
N ASP A 73 15.39 -15.63 22.51
CA ASP A 73 15.59 -17.05 22.81
C ASP A 73 14.40 -17.91 22.35
N LYS A 74 13.28 -17.27 21.94
CA LYS A 74 12.08 -17.91 21.39
C LYS A 74 11.55 -19.06 22.25
N LYS A 75 11.54 -18.85 23.56
CA LYS A 75 11.02 -19.83 24.51
C LYS A 75 9.53 -20.07 24.26
N GLU A 76 9.15 -21.33 24.27
CA GLU A 76 7.79 -21.79 23.98
C GLU A 76 6.78 -21.33 25.05
N GLU A 77 7.22 -21.26 26.31
CA GLU A 77 6.40 -20.96 27.50
C GLU A 77 5.77 -19.56 27.52
N ASP A 78 6.30 -18.62 26.73
CA ASP A 78 5.92 -17.19 26.75
C ASP A 78 5.48 -16.67 25.36
N LYS A 79 5.15 -17.56 24.41
CA LYS A 79 4.75 -17.16 23.06
C LYS A 79 3.27 -16.83 22.94
N ILE A 80 2.95 -15.90 22.04
CA ILE A 80 1.58 -15.61 21.60
C ILE A 80 1.43 -16.15 20.18
N VAL A 81 0.37 -16.93 19.93
CA VAL A 81 0.07 -17.43 18.58
C VAL A 81 -0.88 -16.46 17.88
N LEU A 82 -0.48 -15.99 16.70
CA LEU A 82 -1.34 -15.27 15.75
C LEU A 82 -1.94 -16.26 14.78
N HIS A 83 -3.27 -16.26 14.67
CA HIS A 83 -4.01 -17.07 13.73
C HIS A 83 -4.21 -16.31 12.43
N GLY A 84 -3.38 -16.57 11.42
CA GLY A 84 -3.41 -15.82 10.16
C GLY A 84 -4.52 -16.23 9.19
N ALA A 85 -5.16 -17.38 9.41
CA ALA A 85 -6.24 -17.86 8.54
C ALA A 85 -7.45 -16.92 8.60
N PHE A 86 -8.04 -16.62 7.45
CA PHE A 86 -9.19 -15.72 7.29
C PHE A 86 -8.95 -14.31 7.85
N THR A 87 -7.72 -13.82 7.73
CA THR A 87 -7.34 -12.45 8.10
C THR A 87 -6.83 -11.63 6.92
N TRP A 88 -6.82 -10.31 7.04
CA TRP A 88 -6.25 -9.39 6.04
C TRP A 88 -5.19 -8.49 6.65
N ASN A 89 -3.93 -8.91 6.53
CA ASN A 89 -2.77 -8.17 7.05
C ASN A 89 -1.76 -7.92 5.93
N ALA A 90 -1.29 -6.66 5.83
CA ALA A 90 -0.23 -6.25 4.91
C ALA A 90 0.81 -5.46 5.72
N PRO A 91 1.85 -6.13 6.27
CA PRO A 91 2.85 -5.46 7.10
C PRO A 91 3.60 -4.39 6.31
N THR A 92 3.83 -3.24 6.95
CA THR A 92 4.61 -2.13 6.39
C THR A 92 6.03 -2.60 6.00
N PRO A 93 6.54 -2.28 4.80
CA PRO A 93 7.90 -2.60 4.42
C PRO A 93 8.92 -1.77 5.23
N GLY A 94 10.18 -2.22 5.29
CA GLY A 94 11.26 -1.50 5.96
C GLY A 94 11.95 -2.31 7.04
N SER A 95 12.66 -1.63 7.93
CA SER A 95 13.38 -2.25 9.04
C SER A 95 12.51 -2.29 10.30
N TRP A 96 12.17 -3.51 10.72
CA TRP A 96 11.46 -3.77 11.98
C TRP A 96 12.41 -4.07 13.16
N GLY A 97 13.73 -4.09 12.92
CA GLY A 97 14.73 -4.21 13.98
C GLY A 97 14.45 -5.34 14.97
N GLU A 98 14.53 -5.02 16.26
CA GLU A 98 14.32 -6.00 17.33
C GLU A 98 12.89 -6.53 17.39
N VAL A 99 11.87 -5.68 17.20
CA VAL A 99 10.47 -6.11 17.25
C VAL A 99 10.15 -7.09 16.11
N GLY A 100 10.74 -6.89 14.93
CA GLY A 100 10.65 -7.84 13.81
C GLY A 100 11.31 -9.19 14.14
N GLY A 101 12.43 -9.19 14.85
CA GLY A 101 13.09 -10.43 15.31
C GLY A 101 12.26 -11.27 16.29
N LEU A 102 11.28 -10.63 16.94
CA LEU A 102 10.33 -11.26 17.85
C LEU A 102 9.00 -11.66 17.18
N ASN A 103 8.79 -11.26 15.93
CA ASN A 103 7.53 -11.42 15.22
C ASN A 103 7.68 -12.34 14.02
N GLU A 104 7.26 -13.60 14.16
CA GLU A 104 7.35 -14.56 13.06
C GLU A 104 6.31 -14.37 11.96
N PHE A 105 5.33 -13.48 12.15
CA PHE A 105 4.29 -13.17 11.19
C PHE A 105 4.77 -12.18 10.13
N GLN A 106 5.57 -11.18 10.54
CA GLN A 106 5.95 -10.01 9.72
C GLN A 106 6.48 -10.36 8.32
N ASP A 107 7.35 -11.36 8.19
CA ASP A 107 7.92 -11.79 6.90
C ASP A 107 7.44 -13.19 6.49
N TRP A 108 6.23 -13.58 6.92
CA TRP A 108 5.64 -14.87 6.57
C TRP A 108 4.53 -14.70 5.52
N PRO A 109 4.87 -14.68 4.22
CA PRO A 109 3.92 -14.33 3.17
C PRO A 109 2.72 -15.29 3.03
N TYR A 110 2.82 -16.50 3.60
CA TYR A 110 1.74 -17.49 3.55
C TYR A 110 0.61 -17.20 4.55
N ALA A 111 0.80 -16.26 5.48
CA ALA A 111 -0.24 -15.75 6.37
C ALA A 111 -0.78 -14.37 5.92
N HIS A 112 -0.36 -13.87 4.75
CA HIS A 112 -0.80 -12.59 4.18
C HIS A 112 -1.61 -12.82 2.90
N PRO A 113 -2.53 -11.90 2.55
CA PRO A 113 -3.18 -11.93 1.25
C PRO A 113 -2.15 -11.93 0.12
N GLY A 114 -2.19 -12.97 -0.71
CA GLY A 114 -1.31 -13.13 -1.88
C GLY A 114 -2.12 -13.02 -3.15
N LEU A 115 -1.52 -12.54 -4.25
CA LEU A 115 -2.22 -12.52 -5.53
C LEU A 115 -2.77 -13.91 -5.88
N LYS A 116 -4.01 -13.96 -6.38
CA LYS A 116 -4.66 -15.20 -6.80
C LYS A 116 -3.86 -15.93 -7.88
N LEU A 117 -4.04 -17.25 -7.95
CA LEU A 117 -3.26 -18.14 -8.80
C LEU A 117 -3.32 -17.76 -10.29
N ARG A 118 -4.46 -17.28 -10.77
CA ARG A 118 -4.65 -16.74 -12.13
C ARG A 118 -3.74 -15.58 -12.51
N PHE A 119 -3.11 -14.91 -11.55
CA PHE A 119 -2.11 -13.86 -11.77
C PHE A 119 -0.67 -14.37 -11.66
N ARG A 120 -0.47 -15.65 -11.29
CA ARG A 120 0.82 -16.23 -10.92
C ARG A 120 1.18 -17.51 -11.67
N ASN A 121 0.24 -18.07 -12.43
CA ASN A 121 0.41 -19.31 -13.18
C ASN A 121 0.89 -19.10 -14.63
N SER A 122 1.21 -17.86 -15.02
CA SER A 122 1.65 -17.48 -16.37
C SER A 122 0.66 -17.78 -17.52
N THR A 123 -0.62 -18.01 -17.21
CA THR A 123 -1.65 -18.27 -18.25
C THR A 123 -2.42 -17.02 -18.67
N ASN A 124 -2.15 -15.87 -18.03
CA ASN A 124 -2.87 -14.63 -18.23
C ASN A 124 -2.06 -13.65 -19.10
N ALA A 125 -2.74 -12.74 -19.79
CA ALA A 125 -2.10 -11.68 -20.52
C ALA A 125 -1.76 -10.51 -19.58
N ARG A 126 -0.56 -9.96 -19.74
CA ARG A 126 -0.16 -8.77 -19.00
C ARG A 126 -0.84 -7.54 -19.60
N ILE A 127 -1.46 -6.74 -18.73
CA ILE A 127 -1.99 -5.42 -19.12
C ILE A 127 -0.86 -4.40 -19.03
N PHE A 128 -0.57 -3.72 -20.15
CA PHE A 128 0.42 -2.64 -20.23
C PHE A 128 -0.21 -1.24 -20.19
N PHE A 129 -1.42 -1.11 -20.70
CA PHE A 129 -2.20 0.11 -20.66
C PHE A 129 -3.66 -0.25 -20.89
N ALA A 130 -4.55 0.17 -20.00
CA ALA A 130 -5.95 -0.22 -20.04
C ALA A 130 -6.88 0.96 -20.33
N ALA A 131 -8.09 0.66 -20.80
CA ALA A 131 -9.09 1.68 -21.09
C ALA A 131 -9.41 2.54 -19.84
N TRP A 132 -9.56 1.94 -18.66
CA TRP A 132 -9.83 2.69 -17.42
C TRP A 132 -8.75 3.72 -17.11
N GLU A 133 -7.49 3.43 -17.42
CA GLU A 133 -6.39 4.36 -17.21
C GLU A 133 -6.53 5.60 -18.10
N SER A 134 -6.95 5.43 -19.36
CA SER A 134 -7.23 6.57 -20.24
C SER A 134 -8.31 7.48 -19.66
N TYR A 135 -9.36 6.91 -19.06
CA TYR A 135 -10.41 7.68 -18.41
C TYR A 135 -9.93 8.42 -17.16
N PHE A 136 -9.06 7.81 -16.33
CA PHE A 136 -8.45 8.52 -15.21
C PHE A 136 -7.52 9.66 -15.66
N LEU A 137 -6.79 9.48 -16.77
CA LEU A 137 -5.98 10.54 -17.37
C LEU A 137 -6.86 11.68 -17.93
N ILE A 138 -7.99 11.36 -18.56
CA ILE A 138 -8.97 12.35 -19.00
C ILE A 138 -9.58 13.08 -17.80
N ALA A 139 -9.89 12.38 -16.71
CA ALA A 139 -10.41 12.99 -15.49
C ALA A 139 -9.41 13.98 -14.88
N GLU A 140 -8.13 13.59 -14.78
CA GLU A 140 -7.06 14.48 -14.31
C GLU A 140 -6.90 15.69 -15.23
N ALA A 141 -6.90 15.49 -16.55
CA ALA A 141 -6.76 16.56 -17.52
C ALA A 141 -7.95 17.55 -17.48
N ALA A 142 -9.18 17.05 -17.34
CA ALA A 142 -10.37 17.87 -17.13
C ALA A 142 -10.27 18.71 -15.83
N GLU A 143 -9.84 18.10 -14.71
CA GLU A 143 -9.62 18.82 -13.44
C GLU A 143 -8.54 19.90 -13.55
N ARG A 144 -7.58 19.72 -14.46
CA ARG A 144 -6.54 20.71 -14.78
C ARG A 144 -7.01 21.78 -15.77
N GLY A 145 -8.26 21.73 -16.23
CA GLY A 145 -8.84 22.69 -17.18
C GLY A 145 -8.39 22.49 -18.63
N TRP A 146 -7.90 21.29 -19.00
CA TRP A 146 -7.50 21.00 -20.37
C TRP A 146 -8.73 20.70 -21.23
N SER A 147 -8.63 20.95 -22.54
CA SER A 147 -9.66 20.55 -23.49
C SER A 147 -9.62 19.05 -23.71
N VAL A 148 -10.61 18.33 -23.20
CA VAL A 148 -10.73 16.86 -23.25
C VAL A 148 -12.15 16.45 -23.65
N PRO A 149 -12.36 15.21 -24.12
CA PRO A 149 -13.64 14.83 -24.74
C PRO A 149 -14.83 14.68 -23.78
N MET A 150 -14.62 14.72 -22.46
CA MET A 150 -15.71 14.57 -21.48
C MET A 150 -15.35 15.20 -20.11
N GLY A 151 -16.34 15.36 -19.24
CA GLY A 151 -16.17 15.97 -17.92
C GLY A 151 -15.39 15.08 -16.94
N ALA A 152 -14.75 15.70 -15.95
CA ALA A 152 -13.88 15.01 -14.99
C ALA A 152 -14.60 13.89 -14.21
N LYS A 153 -15.77 14.20 -13.64
CA LYS A 153 -16.62 13.25 -12.91
C LYS A 153 -17.03 12.06 -13.78
N GLU A 154 -17.46 12.35 -15.00
CA GLU A 154 -17.92 11.33 -15.94
C GLU A 154 -16.78 10.37 -16.31
N ALA A 155 -15.60 10.92 -16.62
CA ALA A 155 -14.41 10.13 -16.90
C ALA A 155 -13.96 9.30 -15.68
N TYR A 156 -13.93 9.91 -14.48
CA TYR A 156 -13.59 9.21 -13.24
C TYR A 156 -14.50 8.00 -12.98
N GLU A 157 -15.81 8.20 -13.06
CA GLU A 157 -16.79 7.13 -12.84
C GLU A 157 -16.71 6.07 -13.94
N GLN A 158 -16.44 6.46 -15.19
CA GLN A 158 -16.27 5.52 -16.30
C GLN A 158 -15.02 4.65 -16.13
N GLY A 159 -13.91 5.22 -15.66
CA GLY A 159 -12.70 4.46 -15.31
C GLY A 159 -12.98 3.38 -14.26
N ILE A 160 -13.72 3.71 -13.20
CA ILE A 160 -14.15 2.74 -12.18
C ILE A 160 -15.02 1.65 -12.79
N LYS A 161 -16.06 2.02 -13.56
CA LYS A 161 -16.99 1.06 -14.17
C LYS A 161 -16.28 0.05 -15.07
N LEU A 162 -15.41 0.52 -15.96
CA LEU A 162 -14.64 -0.35 -16.87
C LEU A 162 -13.71 -1.29 -16.11
N ASN A 163 -13.05 -0.81 -15.06
CA ASN A 163 -12.21 -1.68 -14.24
C ASN A 163 -13.07 -2.73 -13.51
N PHE A 164 -14.20 -2.34 -12.93
CA PHE A 164 -15.12 -3.29 -12.27
C PHE A 164 -15.65 -4.34 -13.24
N GLU A 165 -16.02 -3.95 -14.46
CA GLU A 165 -16.44 -4.87 -15.52
C GLU A 165 -15.33 -5.86 -15.88
N SER A 166 -14.10 -5.39 -16.07
CA SER A 166 -12.95 -6.27 -16.38
C SER A 166 -12.65 -7.29 -15.28
N GLN A 167 -13.08 -7.01 -14.06
CA GLN A 167 -12.89 -7.85 -12.88
C GLN A 167 -14.11 -8.71 -12.54
N GLY A 168 -15.21 -8.62 -13.30
CA GLY A 168 -16.47 -9.32 -13.01
C GLY A 168 -17.22 -8.77 -11.77
N LEU A 169 -16.96 -7.53 -11.40
CA LEU A 169 -17.46 -6.85 -10.21
C LEU A 169 -18.55 -5.81 -10.52
N GLN A 170 -19.07 -5.75 -11.75
CA GLN A 170 -20.03 -4.75 -12.21
C GLN A 170 -21.25 -4.58 -11.28
N LYS A 171 -21.69 -5.66 -10.62
CA LYS A 171 -22.81 -5.64 -9.66
C LYS A 171 -22.57 -4.73 -8.45
N TYR A 172 -21.31 -4.44 -8.11
CA TYR A 172 -20.94 -3.57 -6.99
C TYR A 172 -20.68 -2.12 -7.41
N ALA A 173 -20.51 -1.85 -8.70
CA ALA A 173 -20.02 -0.55 -9.19
C ALA A 173 -20.91 0.63 -8.78
N ALA A 174 -22.23 0.48 -8.88
CA ALA A 174 -23.18 1.55 -8.55
C ALA A 174 -23.10 1.96 -7.07
N ALA A 175 -23.10 0.98 -6.15
CA ALA A 175 -22.96 1.25 -4.72
C ALA A 175 -21.56 1.78 -4.37
N TYR A 176 -20.52 1.23 -5.01
CA TYR A 176 -19.14 1.63 -4.78
C TYR A 176 -18.90 3.11 -5.13
N ILE A 177 -19.36 3.56 -6.31
CA ILE A 177 -19.22 4.95 -6.78
C ILE A 177 -19.92 5.95 -5.86
N GLN A 178 -20.99 5.55 -5.16
CA GLN A 178 -21.71 6.41 -4.23
C GLN A 178 -21.15 6.39 -2.80
N SER A 179 -20.08 5.61 -2.53
CA SER A 179 -19.54 5.47 -1.18
C SER A 179 -18.82 6.74 -0.69
N GLU A 180 -19.31 7.29 0.41
CA GLU A 180 -18.66 8.38 1.16
C GLU A 180 -17.75 7.84 2.29
N SER A 181 -17.66 6.52 2.45
CA SER A 181 -16.81 5.92 3.49
C SER A 181 -15.33 6.18 3.21
N TYR A 182 -14.63 6.73 4.20
CA TYR A 182 -13.19 6.91 4.15
C TYR A 182 -12.46 5.58 4.29
N ASN A 183 -11.46 5.36 3.43
CA ASN A 183 -10.45 4.33 3.63
C ASN A 183 -9.46 4.71 4.75
N ASN A 184 -8.45 3.89 5.02
CA ASN A 184 -7.45 4.10 6.08
C ASN A 184 -6.58 5.36 5.89
N VAL A 185 -6.64 6.02 4.73
CA VAL A 185 -5.87 7.26 4.48
C VAL A 185 -6.77 8.48 4.31
N GLY A 186 -8.07 8.33 4.57
CA GLY A 186 -9.02 9.44 4.54
C GLY A 186 -9.58 9.75 3.14
N THR A 187 -9.43 8.86 2.16
CA THR A 187 -10.02 9.01 0.82
C THR A 187 -11.31 8.21 0.71
N SER A 188 -12.35 8.83 0.16
CA SER A 188 -13.63 8.20 -0.18
C SER A 188 -13.82 8.11 -1.69
N VAL A 189 -14.80 7.33 -2.17
CA VAL A 189 -14.99 7.09 -3.61
C VAL A 189 -15.84 8.17 -4.27
N LYS A 190 -16.97 8.55 -3.66
CA LYS A 190 -17.92 9.46 -4.29
C LYS A 190 -17.25 10.77 -4.70
N TRP A 191 -17.40 11.12 -5.99
CA TRP A 191 -16.72 12.26 -6.60
C TRP A 191 -16.97 13.56 -5.82
N ASP A 192 -18.24 13.88 -5.59
CA ASP A 192 -18.65 15.14 -4.96
C ASP A 192 -18.36 15.19 -3.45
N HIS A 193 -17.98 14.06 -2.83
CA HIS A 193 -17.63 14.03 -1.41
C HIS A 193 -16.15 14.38 -1.23
N THR A 194 -15.86 15.68 -1.16
CA THR A 194 -14.50 16.23 -1.03
C THR A 194 -14.15 16.75 0.36
N THR A 195 -15.05 16.59 1.32
CA THR A 195 -14.80 16.94 2.72
C THR A 195 -13.58 16.17 3.22
N ALA A 196 -12.65 16.85 3.89
CA ALA A 196 -11.49 16.17 4.46
C ALA A 196 -11.95 15.18 5.54
N ALA A 197 -11.29 14.02 5.63
CA ALA A 197 -11.48 13.12 6.77
C ALA A 197 -11.20 13.89 8.08
N PRO A 198 -11.90 13.56 9.18
CA PRO A 198 -11.57 14.14 10.49
C PRO A 198 -10.12 13.80 10.85
N SER A 199 -9.49 14.59 11.72
CA SER A 199 -8.12 14.28 12.18
C SER A 199 -8.06 12.95 12.92
N THR A 200 -9.08 12.68 13.74
CA THR A 200 -9.18 11.46 14.54
C THR A 200 -10.54 10.79 14.43
N LYS A 201 -10.57 9.51 14.77
CA LYS A 201 -11.79 8.72 14.88
C LYS A 201 -11.65 7.74 16.03
N MET A 202 -12.64 7.68 16.92
CA MET A 202 -12.67 6.67 17.96
C MET A 202 -13.02 5.30 17.38
N MET A 203 -12.20 4.30 17.72
CA MET A 203 -12.36 2.90 17.37
C MET A 203 -12.17 2.04 18.61
N THR A 204 -12.60 0.79 18.56
CA THR A 204 -12.29 -0.21 19.57
C THR A 204 -11.07 -1.03 19.13
N MET A 205 -10.34 -1.57 20.10
CA MET A 205 -9.26 -2.52 19.87
C MET A 205 -9.26 -3.60 20.97
N VAL A 206 -8.51 -4.67 20.74
CA VAL A 206 -8.11 -5.61 21.78
C VAL A 206 -6.64 -5.39 22.10
N ASN A 207 -6.29 -5.27 23.39
CA ASN A 207 -4.90 -5.31 23.81
C ASN A 207 -4.40 -6.75 23.72
N GLY A 208 -3.44 -7.01 22.83
CA GLY A 208 -2.97 -8.35 22.52
C GLY A 208 -2.22 -9.05 23.66
N TYR A 209 -1.85 -8.34 24.73
CA TYR A 209 -1.13 -8.90 25.87
C TYR A 209 -2.03 -9.25 27.05
N THR A 210 -3.16 -8.56 27.19
CA THR A 210 -4.09 -8.71 28.33
C THR A 210 -5.45 -9.28 27.90
N GLY A 211 -5.77 -9.24 26.60
CA GLY A 211 -7.09 -9.59 26.06
C GLY A 211 -8.17 -8.55 26.36
N THR A 212 -7.82 -7.38 26.89
CA THR A 212 -8.79 -6.34 27.27
C THR A 212 -9.28 -5.58 26.05
N HIS A 213 -10.58 -5.31 26.00
CA HIS A 213 -11.17 -4.41 25.00
C HIS A 213 -11.00 -2.97 25.45
N GLU A 214 -10.45 -2.13 24.56
CA GLU A 214 -10.08 -0.75 24.85
C GLU A 214 -10.57 0.20 23.75
N GLN A 215 -10.72 1.47 24.10
CA GLN A 215 -10.92 2.53 23.11
C GLN A 215 -9.57 2.94 22.53
N TYR A 216 -9.56 3.24 21.24
CA TYR A 216 -8.38 3.66 20.50
C TYR A 216 -8.72 4.90 19.66
N GLU A 217 -7.92 5.95 19.81
CA GLU A 217 -8.00 7.12 18.95
C GLU A 217 -7.19 6.83 17.68
N TYR A 218 -7.90 6.57 16.58
CA TYR A 218 -7.29 6.40 15.26
C TYR A 218 -6.98 7.76 14.65
N HIS A 219 -5.79 7.93 14.08
CA HIS A 219 -5.37 9.16 13.44
C HIS A 219 -5.24 8.96 11.93
N TYR A 220 -5.98 9.75 11.16
CA TYR A 220 -5.79 9.80 9.70
C TYR A 220 -4.46 10.51 9.37
N PRO A 221 -3.86 10.26 8.18
CA PRO A 221 -2.67 10.98 7.78
C PRO A 221 -2.90 12.49 7.76
N VAL A 222 -1.96 13.24 8.34
CA VAL A 222 -1.99 14.71 8.34
C VAL A 222 -1.55 15.20 6.96
N ALA A 223 -2.47 15.79 6.19
CA ALA A 223 -2.22 16.25 4.82
C ALA A 223 -0.91 17.02 4.62
N SER A 224 -0.59 17.97 5.52
CA SER A 224 0.64 18.78 5.45
C SER A 224 1.94 18.01 5.71
N LYS A 225 1.85 16.80 6.29
CA LYS A 225 2.96 15.88 6.49
C LYS A 225 3.11 14.86 5.34
N THR A 226 2.26 14.91 4.32
CA THR A 226 2.34 14.02 3.14
C THR A 226 3.09 14.68 1.98
N LEU A 227 3.59 13.88 1.02
CA LEU A 227 4.20 14.40 -0.21
C LEU A 227 3.24 15.25 -1.04
N TYR A 228 1.95 14.89 -1.02
CA TYR A 228 0.92 15.65 -1.74
C TYR A 228 0.66 17.02 -1.10
N GLY A 229 0.75 17.10 0.24
CA GLY A 229 0.62 18.36 0.98
C GLY A 229 -0.78 18.96 1.00
N LYS A 230 -1.77 18.30 0.37
CA LYS A 230 -3.16 18.77 0.24
C LYS A 230 -4.14 17.71 0.76
N ASN A 231 -5.42 18.06 0.79
CA ASN A 231 -6.49 17.19 1.25
C ASN A 231 -6.47 15.82 0.54
N LEU A 232 -6.41 14.73 1.31
CA LEU A 232 -6.40 13.36 0.77
C LEU A 232 -7.77 12.89 0.28
N ASN A 233 -8.81 13.72 0.33
CA ASN A 233 -10.12 13.45 -0.24
C ASN A 233 -10.54 14.44 -1.35
N ASP A 234 -9.60 15.17 -1.97
CA ASP A 234 -9.94 15.99 -3.14
C ASP A 234 -10.08 15.17 -4.44
N HIS A 235 -10.46 15.81 -5.55
CA HIS A 235 -10.66 15.09 -6.81
C HIS A 235 -9.38 14.44 -7.34
N LEU A 236 -8.22 15.08 -7.19
CA LEU A 236 -6.96 14.52 -7.71
C LEU A 236 -6.53 13.31 -6.88
N SER A 237 -6.66 13.37 -5.55
CA SER A 237 -6.40 12.21 -4.69
C SER A 237 -7.32 11.04 -5.05
N LYS A 238 -8.61 11.30 -5.27
CA LYS A 238 -9.59 10.28 -5.71
C LYS A 238 -9.20 9.65 -7.05
N ILE A 239 -8.87 10.46 -8.06
CA ILE A 239 -8.49 9.99 -9.39
C ILE A 239 -7.28 9.04 -9.28
N ILE A 240 -6.22 9.49 -8.60
CA ILE A 240 -4.98 8.72 -8.53
C ILE A 240 -5.10 7.50 -7.63
N THR A 241 -5.85 7.57 -6.53
CA THR A 241 -6.17 6.39 -5.71
C THR A 241 -6.97 5.36 -6.52
N GLN A 242 -7.96 5.76 -7.31
CA GLN A 242 -8.72 4.82 -8.14
C GLN A 242 -7.89 4.26 -9.30
N LYS A 243 -7.04 5.08 -9.93
CA LYS A 243 -6.08 4.62 -10.94
C LYS A 243 -5.14 3.59 -10.34
N TYR A 244 -4.55 3.85 -9.18
CA TYR A 244 -3.71 2.90 -8.44
C TYR A 244 -4.41 1.56 -8.21
N LEU A 245 -5.62 1.58 -7.64
CA LEU A 245 -6.39 0.37 -7.36
C LEU A 245 -6.78 -0.39 -8.64
N ALA A 246 -7.12 0.32 -9.70
CA ALA A 246 -7.47 -0.28 -10.99
C ALA A 246 -6.28 -0.91 -11.72
N ASN A 247 -5.09 -0.36 -11.51
CA ASN A 247 -3.84 -0.77 -12.13
C ASN A 247 -3.19 -1.99 -11.43
N MET A 248 -3.67 -2.38 -10.25
CA MET A 248 -3.25 -3.61 -9.58
C MET A 248 -3.82 -4.86 -10.29
N PRO A 249 -3.02 -5.92 -10.53
CA PRO A 249 -1.61 -6.09 -10.16
C PRO A 249 -0.60 -5.78 -11.28
N TRP A 250 -1.05 -5.27 -12.42
CA TRP A 250 -0.27 -5.29 -13.65
C TRP A 250 0.71 -4.13 -13.83
N LEU A 251 0.40 -2.97 -13.24
CA LEU A 251 1.06 -1.70 -13.51
C LEU A 251 1.70 -1.06 -12.26
N PRO A 252 2.54 -1.78 -11.49
CA PRO A 252 3.21 -1.20 -10.31
C PRO A 252 4.22 -0.11 -10.68
N LEU A 253 4.84 -0.18 -11.86
CA LEU A 253 5.72 0.88 -12.36
C LEU A 253 4.96 2.18 -12.60
N GLU A 254 3.74 2.10 -13.15
CA GLU A 254 2.91 3.28 -13.39
C GLU A 254 2.39 3.88 -12.07
N ALA A 255 2.02 3.04 -11.11
CA ALA A 255 1.71 3.48 -9.75
C ALA A 255 2.88 4.22 -9.09
N TRP A 256 4.11 3.71 -9.24
CA TRP A 256 5.31 4.39 -8.75
C TRP A 256 5.61 5.70 -9.51
N ASN A 257 5.25 5.78 -10.79
CA ASN A 257 5.36 7.01 -11.56
C ASN A 257 4.41 8.09 -11.04
N ASP A 258 3.13 7.75 -10.82
CA ASP A 258 2.16 8.70 -10.27
C ASP A 258 2.57 9.20 -8.89
N GLN A 259 3.07 8.31 -8.03
CA GLN A 259 3.50 8.70 -6.69
C GLN A 259 4.69 9.67 -6.71
N ARG A 260 5.69 9.46 -7.57
CA ARG A 260 6.82 10.40 -7.73
C ARG A 260 6.41 11.71 -8.42
N ARG A 261 5.38 11.67 -9.27
CA ARG A 261 4.90 12.83 -10.02
C ARG A 261 4.02 13.73 -9.16
N LEU A 262 3.24 13.15 -8.25
CA LEU A 262 2.16 13.84 -7.53
C LEU A 262 2.20 13.69 -6.01
N GLY A 263 2.98 12.78 -5.46
CA GLY A 263 2.87 12.37 -4.06
C GLY A 263 1.60 11.56 -3.76
N LEU A 264 0.95 11.02 -4.81
CA LEU A 264 -0.31 10.29 -4.76
C LEU A 264 -0.21 8.92 -5.46
N PRO A 265 -0.93 7.88 -4.98
CA PRO A 265 -1.70 7.89 -3.73
C PRO A 265 -0.77 7.98 -2.52
N PHE A 266 -1.34 8.16 -1.33
CA PHE A 266 -0.55 8.10 -0.09
C PHE A 266 0.14 6.73 0.02
N PHE A 267 1.47 6.74 0.22
CA PHE A 267 2.27 5.59 0.64
C PHE A 267 2.88 5.86 1.99
N GLU A 268 2.75 4.93 2.93
CA GLU A 268 3.40 5.03 4.22
C GLU A 268 4.92 5.10 4.10
N THR A 269 5.57 5.71 5.08
CA THR A 269 7.02 5.69 5.22
C THR A 269 7.46 4.27 5.60
N PRO A 270 8.58 3.77 5.05
CA PRO A 270 9.13 2.50 5.50
C PRO A 270 9.32 2.48 7.02
N ALA A 271 9.04 1.34 7.65
CA ALA A 271 9.33 1.14 9.05
C ALA A 271 10.83 1.35 9.31
N VAL A 272 11.17 2.07 10.38
CA VAL A 272 12.56 2.46 10.68
C VAL A 272 12.92 2.20 12.15
N GLU A 273 12.70 0.96 12.59
CA GLU A 273 13.16 0.48 13.91
C GLU A 273 14.69 0.42 14.02
N GLN A 274 15.38 0.32 12.89
CA GLN A 274 16.83 0.50 12.76
C GLN A 274 17.13 1.28 11.48
N ALA A 275 18.33 1.87 11.41
CA ALA A 275 18.76 2.61 10.24
C ALA A 275 18.75 1.74 8.98
N ILE A 276 18.12 2.24 7.92
CA ILE A 276 18.14 1.61 6.59
C ILE A 276 19.32 2.24 5.84
N THR A 277 20.38 1.47 5.62
CA THR A 277 21.66 1.96 5.06
C THR A 277 21.51 2.63 3.69
N THR A 278 20.54 2.18 2.88
CA THR A 278 20.24 2.73 1.56
C THR A 278 19.28 3.93 1.58
N MET A 279 18.68 4.25 2.74
CA MET A 279 17.77 5.38 2.95
C MET A 279 18.18 6.19 4.20
N PRO A 280 19.42 6.73 4.26
CA PRO A 280 19.96 7.37 5.47
C PRO A 280 19.21 8.63 5.89
N SER A 281 18.43 9.23 4.99
CA SER A 281 17.59 10.40 5.29
C SER A 281 16.39 10.05 6.19
N LEU A 282 15.91 8.81 6.14
CA LEU A 282 14.78 8.32 6.95
C LEU A 282 15.31 7.73 8.26
N ASN A 283 14.77 8.18 9.40
CA ASN A 283 15.17 7.71 10.73
C ASN A 283 14.03 7.86 11.75
N LYS A 284 14.28 7.38 12.99
CA LYS A 284 13.30 7.38 14.08
C LYS A 284 12.76 8.76 14.48
N SER A 285 13.47 9.85 14.18
CA SER A 285 13.01 11.19 14.57
C SER A 285 12.19 11.90 13.48
N ASN A 286 12.07 11.32 12.28
CA ASN A 286 11.42 12.00 11.15
C ASN A 286 10.43 11.17 10.34
N TYR A 287 10.20 9.90 10.68
CA TYR A 287 9.34 9.00 9.90
C TYR A 287 7.88 9.42 9.81
N GLU A 288 7.39 10.29 10.70
CA GLU A 288 6.00 10.76 10.70
C GLU A 288 5.67 11.65 9.49
N GLU A 289 6.69 12.29 8.92
CA GLU A 289 6.56 13.15 7.74
C GLU A 289 7.07 12.41 6.51
N GLN A 290 6.45 12.67 5.36
CA GLN A 290 6.95 12.19 4.08
C GLN A 290 7.87 13.25 3.45
N LYS A 291 9.01 12.78 2.94
CA LYS A 291 9.94 13.60 2.17
C LYS A 291 10.33 12.83 0.91
N ILE A 292 10.57 13.54 -0.19
CA ILE A 292 11.03 12.95 -1.47
C ILE A 292 12.14 11.92 -1.24
N ALA A 293 13.11 12.25 -0.38
CA ALA A 293 14.28 11.43 -0.07
C ALA A 293 13.97 10.11 0.66
N PHE A 294 12.74 9.92 1.16
CA PHE A 294 12.33 8.69 1.86
C PHE A 294 11.80 7.63 0.90
N PHE A 295 11.51 8.02 -0.34
CA PHE A 295 11.00 7.14 -1.38
C PHE A 295 12.04 7.01 -2.51
N PRO A 296 12.26 5.82 -3.07
CA PRO A 296 13.08 5.66 -4.25
C PRO A 296 12.53 6.52 -5.39
N GLN A 297 13.40 7.33 -5.99
CA GLN A 297 13.07 8.25 -7.07
C GLN A 297 13.52 7.74 -8.44
N ARG A 298 14.45 6.79 -8.48
CA ARG A 298 14.92 6.09 -9.68
C ARG A 298 15.69 4.83 -9.30
N LEU A 299 16.00 4.01 -10.31
CA LEU A 299 17.07 3.03 -10.20
C LEU A 299 18.40 3.68 -10.59
N LYS A 300 19.49 3.23 -9.96
CA LYS A 300 20.84 3.62 -10.38
C LYS A 300 21.12 3.18 -11.81
N PHE A 301 22.10 3.80 -12.45
CA PHE A 301 22.58 3.24 -13.71
C PHE A 301 23.15 1.83 -13.49
N PRO A 302 23.17 0.97 -14.53
CA PRO A 302 23.77 -0.35 -14.43
C PRO A 302 25.21 -0.26 -13.89
N SER A 303 25.57 -1.16 -12.98
CA SER A 303 26.87 -1.09 -12.28
C SER A 303 28.09 -1.15 -13.20
N ASN A 304 27.94 -1.72 -14.40
CA ASN A 304 28.99 -1.80 -15.41
C ASN A 304 29.06 -0.57 -16.33
N PHE A 305 28.11 0.38 -16.24
CA PHE A 305 28.03 1.51 -17.17
C PHE A 305 29.22 2.46 -17.02
N GLU A 306 29.61 2.77 -15.78
CA GLU A 306 30.77 3.62 -15.49
C GLU A 306 32.07 3.06 -16.08
N GLN A 307 32.26 1.74 -16.02
CA GLN A 307 33.46 1.08 -16.56
C GLN A 307 33.42 0.92 -18.08
N SER A 308 32.26 0.56 -18.63
CA SER A 308 32.11 0.29 -20.07
C SER A 308 32.04 1.56 -20.93
N SER A 309 31.55 2.66 -20.37
CA SER A 309 31.49 3.95 -21.05
C SER A 309 31.70 5.12 -20.06
N PRO A 310 32.95 5.38 -19.62
CA PRO A 310 33.23 6.40 -18.62
C PRO A 310 32.75 7.81 -19.02
N ARG A 311 32.93 8.19 -20.29
CA ARG A 311 32.44 9.48 -20.82
C ARG A 311 30.92 9.55 -20.86
N GLY A 312 30.26 8.45 -21.28
CA GLY A 312 28.80 8.37 -21.32
C GLY A 312 28.17 8.43 -19.95
N TYR A 313 28.76 7.74 -18.97
CA TYR A 313 28.35 7.81 -17.57
C TYR A 313 28.51 9.22 -17.00
N ALA A 314 29.66 9.86 -17.20
CA ALA A 314 29.90 11.23 -16.73
C ALA A 314 28.88 12.23 -17.29
N GLU A 315 28.54 12.14 -18.58
CA GLU A 315 27.51 13.00 -19.19
C GLU A 315 26.10 12.67 -18.66
N ALA A 316 25.78 11.39 -18.49
CA ALA A 316 24.48 10.97 -17.93
C ALA A 316 24.29 11.46 -16.48
N VAL A 317 25.33 11.40 -15.65
CA VAL A 317 25.30 11.94 -14.28
C VAL A 317 25.15 13.47 -14.29
N LYS A 318 25.81 14.16 -15.21
CA LYS A 318 25.63 15.61 -15.38
C LYS A 318 24.19 15.97 -15.75
N LEU A 319 23.57 15.23 -16.69
CA LEU A 319 22.18 15.43 -17.08
C LEU A 319 21.17 15.08 -15.99
N LEU A 320 21.52 14.18 -15.07
CA LEU A 320 20.69 13.84 -13.91
C LEU A 320 20.56 15.03 -12.94
N GLY A 321 21.52 15.96 -12.93
CA GLY A 321 21.49 17.14 -12.05
C GLY A 321 21.73 16.80 -10.57
N GLY A 322 22.29 15.63 -10.28
CA GLY A 322 22.56 15.11 -8.94
C GLY A 322 23.38 13.82 -8.98
N PRO A 323 23.72 13.23 -7.82
CA PRO A 323 24.48 11.99 -7.77
C PRO A 323 23.69 10.82 -8.39
N ASP A 324 24.38 9.78 -8.88
CA ASP A 324 23.74 8.50 -9.26
C ASP A 324 23.28 7.72 -8.02
N ALA A 325 22.24 8.24 -7.38
CA ALA A 325 21.60 7.68 -6.21
C ALA A 325 20.13 7.31 -6.50
N VAL A 326 19.60 6.37 -5.72
CA VAL A 326 18.19 5.96 -5.81
C VAL A 326 17.25 7.08 -5.37
N SER A 327 17.72 8.00 -4.52
CA SER A 327 16.96 9.14 -4.00
C SER A 327 17.00 10.38 -4.89
N THR A 328 17.77 10.36 -5.99
CA THR A 328 17.88 11.52 -6.90
C THR A 328 16.64 11.60 -7.80
N PRO A 329 15.83 12.68 -7.71
CA PRO A 329 14.66 12.85 -8.56
C PRO A 329 15.03 12.94 -10.04
N ILE A 330 14.17 12.38 -10.90
CA ILE A 330 14.25 12.57 -12.35
C ILE A 330 13.41 13.77 -12.79
N TRP A 331 13.59 14.26 -14.02
CA TRP A 331 13.12 15.59 -14.43
C TRP A 331 11.62 15.87 -14.16
N TRP A 332 10.76 14.86 -14.30
CA TRP A 332 9.31 14.95 -14.09
C TRP A 332 8.86 14.55 -12.68
N ALA A 333 9.72 13.90 -11.89
CA ALA A 333 9.42 13.51 -10.52
C ALA A 333 9.55 14.74 -9.61
N LYS A 334 8.41 15.34 -9.25
CA LYS A 334 8.35 16.60 -8.51
C LYS A 334 8.04 16.40 -7.02
N HIS A 335 7.72 15.18 -6.60
CA HIS A 335 7.23 14.86 -5.25
C HIS A 335 7.88 13.62 -4.65
#